data_AF-B5ID18-F1
#
_entry.id   AF-B5ID18-F1
#
_cell.length_a   1.000
_cell.length_b   1.000
_cell.length_c   1.000
_cell.angle_alpha   90.00
_cell.angle_beta   90.00
_cell.angle_gamma   90.00
#
_symmetry.space_group_name_H-M   'P 1'
#
loop_
_entity.id
_entity.type
_entity.pdbx_description
1 polymer ?
#
loop_
_entity_poly.entity_id
_entity_poly.type
_entity_poly.pdbx_seq_one_letter_code
_entity_poly.pdbx_strand_id
1 'polypeptide(L)'
;MIVKGYIGNLSAEDSQLFASKGIYVFNSLCVGCKEHVEWAYQKMKYAFENKKNIARKRHLEMMLILSGKRQIKEAIDLCGSEGADSIVAISEKDFEIPLRRDDSVIEFRADKMEYLGIPQFLQKGCDLFFENSAMLELER
;
A
#
# COMPACT_ATOMS: atom_id res chain seq x y z
N MET A 1 -3.70 -9.66 10.55
CA MET A 1 -4.24 -8.90 9.42
C MET A 1 -4.53 -9.88 8.29
N ILE A 2 -5.57 -9.65 7.51
CA ILE A 2 -5.87 -10.44 6.31
C ILE A 2 -5.40 -9.62 5.12
N VAL A 3 -4.50 -10.18 4.33
CA VAL A 3 -3.96 -9.59 3.10
C VAL A 3 -4.31 -10.52 1.96
N LYS A 4 -4.89 -9.99 0.89
CA LYS A 4 -5.30 -10.75 -0.31
C LYS A 4 -4.88 -10.00 -1.56
N GLY A 5 -4.36 -10.74 -2.54
CA GLY A 5 -3.99 -10.23 -3.85
C GLY A 5 -5.07 -10.52 -4.89
N TYR A 6 -5.28 -9.61 -5.83
CA TYR A 6 -6.26 -9.77 -6.91
C TYR A 6 -5.73 -9.25 -8.24
N ILE A 7 -6.17 -9.89 -9.32
CA ILE A 7 -5.96 -9.42 -10.70
C ILE A 7 -7.08 -8.45 -11.09
N GLY A 8 -6.71 -7.32 -11.69
CA GLY A 8 -7.59 -6.23 -12.08
C GLY A 8 -7.44 -4.99 -11.21
N ASN A 9 -8.29 -3.99 -11.49
CA ASN A 9 -8.37 -2.73 -10.76
C ASN A 9 -9.76 -2.53 -10.13
N LEU A 10 -9.83 -1.52 -9.27
CA LEU A 10 -11.08 -0.97 -8.76
C LEU A 10 -11.12 0.52 -9.10
N SER A 11 -12.32 1.02 -9.39
CA SER A 11 -12.58 2.45 -9.52
C SER A 11 -12.21 3.19 -8.23
N ALA A 12 -11.95 4.49 -8.34
CA ALA A 12 -11.71 5.32 -7.16
C ALA A 12 -12.90 5.31 -6.18
N GLU A 13 -14.13 5.16 -6.69
CA GLU A 13 -15.37 5.10 -5.93
C GLU A 13 -15.49 3.79 -5.13
N ASP A 14 -15.23 2.65 -5.77
CA ASP A 14 -15.24 1.34 -5.12
C ASP A 14 -14.16 1.25 -4.04
N SER A 15 -12.96 1.74 -4.32
CA SER A 15 -11.87 1.77 -3.34
C SER A 15 -12.21 2.62 -2.11
N GLN A 16 -12.92 3.73 -2.30
CA GLN A 16 -13.42 4.53 -1.17
C GLN A 16 -14.54 3.81 -0.40
N LEU A 17 -15.43 3.09 -1.11
CA LEU A 17 -16.47 2.28 -0.49
C LEU A 17 -15.87 1.16 0.37
N PHE A 18 -14.87 0.43 -0.14
CA PHE A 18 -14.14 -0.58 0.62
C PHE A 18 -13.41 0.03 1.82
N ALA A 19 -12.77 1.19 1.64
CA ALA A 19 -12.08 1.87 2.73
C ALA A 19 -13.02 2.26 3.88
N SER A 20 -14.28 2.64 3.56
CA SER A 20 -15.31 2.92 4.58
C SER A 20 -15.69 1.69 5.42
N LYS A 21 -15.48 0.49 4.87
CA LYS A 21 -15.70 -0.81 5.54
C LYS A 21 -14.44 -1.34 6.24
N GLY A 22 -13.34 -0.59 6.22
CA GLY A 22 -12.05 -1.01 6.78
C GLY A 22 -11.29 -2.01 5.90
N ILE A 23 -11.57 -2.03 4.59
CA ILE A 23 -10.83 -2.80 3.59
C ILE A 23 -10.06 -1.79 2.75
N TYR A 24 -8.73 -1.80 2.84
CA TYR A 24 -7.89 -0.85 2.12
C TYR A 24 -7.26 -1.53 0.92
N VAL A 25 -7.35 -0.89 -0.24
CA VAL A 25 -6.95 -1.45 -1.53
C VAL A 25 -5.92 -0.55 -2.18
N PHE A 26 -4.87 -1.15 -2.74
CA PHE A 26 -3.75 -0.44 -3.35
C PHE A 26 -3.29 -1.14 -4.63
N ASN A 27 -2.68 -0.40 -5.55
CA ASN A 27 -1.89 -0.97 -6.64
C ASN A 27 -0.87 -1.96 -6.09
N SER A 28 -0.82 -3.17 -6.65
CA SER A 28 0.11 -4.22 -6.20
C SER A 28 1.58 -3.84 -6.39
N LEU A 29 1.89 -2.96 -7.36
CA LEU A 29 3.25 -2.48 -7.62
C LEU A 29 3.81 -1.62 -6.48
N CYS A 30 2.95 -1.02 -5.65
CA CYS A 30 3.37 -0.28 -4.46
C CYS A 30 3.58 -1.18 -3.23
N VAL A 31 3.28 -2.47 -3.34
CA VAL A 31 3.39 -3.41 -2.22
C VAL A 31 4.57 -4.34 -2.45
N GLY A 32 5.71 -4.03 -1.81
CA GLY A 32 6.90 -4.88 -1.84
C GLY A 32 6.67 -6.32 -1.40
N CYS A 33 5.97 -6.52 -0.28
CA CYS A 33 5.53 -7.85 0.19
C CYS A 33 4.42 -7.74 1.24
N LYS A 34 3.99 -8.90 1.75
CA LYS A 34 2.95 -8.99 2.77
C LYS A 34 3.34 -8.22 4.04
N GLU A 35 4.56 -8.40 4.50
CA GLU A 35 5.08 -7.77 5.71
C GLU A 35 5.13 -6.24 5.55
N HIS A 36 5.43 -5.75 4.33
CA HIS A 36 5.43 -4.33 4.02
C HIS A 36 4.03 -3.71 4.18
N VAL A 37 2.98 -4.34 3.64
CA VAL A 37 1.61 -3.81 3.78
C VAL A 37 1.07 -3.94 5.20
N GLU A 38 1.41 -5.01 5.91
CA GLU A 38 1.03 -5.19 7.32
C GLU A 38 1.70 -4.13 8.20
N TRP A 39 2.98 -3.87 7.99
CA TRP A 39 3.70 -2.80 8.70
C TRP A 39 3.14 -1.42 8.37
N ALA A 40 2.84 -1.13 7.10
CA ALA A 40 2.23 0.14 6.70
C ALA A 40 0.87 0.36 7.37
N TYR A 41 0.08 -0.70 7.51
CA TYR A 41 -1.18 -0.66 8.25
C TYR A 41 -0.96 -0.30 9.73
N GLN A 42 -0.01 -0.96 10.40
CA GLN A 42 0.30 -0.67 11.81
C GLN A 42 0.79 0.77 11.99
N LYS A 43 1.63 1.26 11.07
CA LYS A 43 2.13 2.64 11.06
C LYS A 43 1.01 3.66 10.89
N MET A 44 0.10 3.42 9.94
CA MET A 44 -1.09 4.26 9.77
C MET A 44 -1.93 4.26 11.05
N LYS A 45 -2.21 3.09 11.64
CA LYS A 45 -3.02 2.99 12.85
C LYS A 45 -2.40 3.78 14.00
N TYR A 46 -1.10 3.58 14.24
CA TYR A 46 -0.33 4.33 15.21
C TYR A 46 -0.38 5.85 14.96
N ALA A 47 -0.20 6.29 13.70
CA ALA A 47 -0.22 7.69 13.34
C ALA A 47 -1.59 8.34 13.66
N PHE A 48 -2.70 7.67 13.36
CA PHE A 48 -4.04 8.15 13.69
C PHE A 48 -4.30 8.17 15.20
N GLU A 49 -3.92 7.11 15.92
CA GLU A 49 -4.11 7.02 17.38
C GLU A 49 -3.33 8.11 18.13
N ASN A 50 -2.16 8.48 17.62
CA ASN A 50 -1.29 9.49 18.22
C ASN A 50 -1.44 10.90 17.59
N LYS A 51 -2.40 11.10 16.68
CA LYS A 51 -2.59 12.36 15.93
C LYS A 51 -1.33 12.86 15.21
N LYS A 52 -0.51 11.92 14.71
CA LYS A 52 0.69 12.15 13.91
C LYS A 52 0.47 11.88 12.41
N ASN A 53 -0.77 11.57 12.02
CA ASN A 53 -1.13 11.31 10.63
C ASN A 53 -0.97 12.56 9.77
N ILE A 54 -0.47 12.39 8.55
CA ILE A 54 -0.31 13.46 7.55
C ILE A 54 -1.64 13.66 6.79
N ALA A 55 -2.25 12.55 6.37
CA ALA A 55 -3.49 12.54 5.63
C ALA A 55 -4.72 12.49 6.56
N ARG A 56 -5.83 13.07 6.09
CA ARG A 56 -7.11 13.06 6.82
C ARG A 56 -7.83 11.71 6.81
N LYS A 57 -7.48 10.82 5.88
CA LYS A 57 -8.11 9.50 5.69
C LYS A 57 -7.06 8.39 5.81
N ARG A 58 -7.44 7.28 6.44
CA ARG A 58 -6.54 6.14 6.71
C ARG A 58 -5.94 5.51 5.45
N HIS A 59 -6.73 5.32 4.39
CA HIS A 59 -6.22 4.77 3.14
C HIS A 59 -5.17 5.68 2.50
N LEU A 60 -5.36 7.01 2.53
CA LEU A 60 -4.38 7.96 2.01
C LEU A 60 -3.08 7.96 2.84
N GLU A 61 -3.19 7.84 4.16
CA GLU A 61 -2.00 7.71 5.03
C GLU A 61 -1.21 6.44 4.69
N MET A 62 -1.90 5.31 4.47
CA MET A 62 -1.24 4.09 4.00
C MET A 62 -0.59 4.28 2.62
N MET A 63 -1.19 5.01 1.69
CA MET A 63 -0.58 5.30 0.38
C MET A 63 0.72 6.10 0.52
N LEU A 64 0.74 7.11 1.41
CA LEU A 64 1.96 7.88 1.70
C LEU A 64 3.06 6.97 2.26
N ILE A 65 2.71 6.10 3.20
CA ILE A 65 3.66 5.16 3.81
C ILE A 65 4.20 4.17 2.77
N LEU A 66 3.33 3.46 2.06
CA LEU A 66 3.71 2.44 1.06
C LEU A 66 4.59 2.99 -0.06
N SER A 67 4.29 4.22 -0.52
CA SER A 67 5.05 4.86 -1.59
C SER A 67 6.33 5.56 -1.11
N GLY A 68 6.45 5.83 0.19
CA GLY A 68 7.47 6.72 0.74
C GLY A 68 7.36 8.17 0.23
N LYS A 69 6.23 8.57 -0.37
CA LYS A 69 6.02 9.94 -0.89
C LYS A 69 5.31 10.80 0.14
N ARG A 70 5.70 12.07 0.24
CA ARG A 70 5.06 13.06 1.12
C ARG A 70 3.83 13.71 0.48
N GLN A 71 3.83 13.82 -0.86
CA GLN A 71 2.74 14.45 -1.59
C GLN A 71 1.61 13.44 -1.81
N ILE A 72 0.41 13.78 -1.33
CA ILE A 72 -0.79 12.93 -1.49
C ILE A 72 -1.07 12.64 -2.96
N LYS A 73 -0.86 13.61 -3.86
CA LYS A 73 -1.08 13.44 -5.29
C LYS A 73 -0.18 12.33 -5.85
N GLU A 74 1.13 12.40 -5.61
CA GLU A 74 2.09 11.39 -6.06
C GLU A 74 1.78 10.01 -5.46
N ALA A 75 1.39 9.96 -4.18
CA ALA A 75 1.03 8.71 -3.53
C ALA A 75 -0.25 8.09 -4.13
N ILE A 76 -1.22 8.90 -4.55
CA ILE A 76 -2.42 8.42 -5.27
C ILE A 76 -2.04 7.93 -6.67
N ASP A 77 -1.21 8.69 -7.39
CA ASP A 77 -0.80 8.33 -8.76
C ASP A 77 -0.05 6.99 -8.79
N LEU A 78 0.70 6.66 -7.73
CA LEU A 78 1.41 5.38 -7.59
C LEU A 78 0.51 4.27 -7.01
N CYS A 79 -0.09 4.52 -5.84
CA CYS A 79 -0.76 3.49 -5.05
C CYS A 79 -2.24 3.31 -5.38
N GLY A 80 -2.83 4.19 -6.19
CA GLY A 80 -4.23 4.16 -6.57
C GLY A 80 -4.61 2.84 -7.25
N SER A 81 -5.77 2.30 -6.93
CA SER A 81 -6.24 1.04 -7.52
C SER A 81 -6.72 1.22 -8.96
N GLU A 82 -7.12 2.42 -9.36
CA GLU A 82 -7.74 2.70 -10.65
C GLU A 82 -6.70 2.61 -11.77
N GLY A 83 -6.98 1.83 -12.80
CA GLY A 83 -6.04 1.58 -13.90
C GLY A 83 -4.90 0.59 -13.59
N ALA A 84 -4.84 0.02 -12.38
CA ALA A 84 -3.86 -1.02 -12.06
C ALA A 84 -4.16 -2.37 -12.74
N ASP A 85 -3.12 -3.15 -13.04
CA ASP A 85 -3.25 -4.53 -13.55
C ASP A 85 -3.59 -5.53 -12.44
N SER A 86 -3.21 -5.20 -11.21
CA SER A 86 -3.50 -5.99 -10.01
C SER A 86 -3.47 -5.12 -8.78
N ILE A 87 -4.16 -5.58 -7.74
CA ILE A 87 -4.28 -4.88 -6.46
C ILE A 87 -3.92 -5.79 -5.29
N VAL A 88 -3.56 -5.16 -4.18
CA VAL A 88 -3.44 -5.80 -2.87
C VAL A 88 -4.43 -5.13 -1.92
N ALA A 89 -5.16 -5.94 -1.19
CA ALA A 89 -6.12 -5.50 -0.20
C ALA A 89 -5.76 -5.99 1.21
N ILE A 90 -6.06 -5.18 2.22
CA ILE A 90 -5.78 -5.48 3.62
C ILE A 90 -6.96 -5.08 4.53
N SER A 91 -7.30 -5.95 5.49
CA SER A 91 -8.32 -5.67 6.51
C SER A 91 -8.07 -6.43 7.82
N GLU A 92 -8.67 -5.96 8.91
CA GLU A 92 -8.70 -6.65 10.21
C GLU A 92 -9.71 -7.82 10.22
N LYS A 93 -10.72 -7.78 9.34
CA LYS A 93 -11.76 -8.81 9.20
C LYS A 93 -11.64 -9.50 7.86
N ASP A 94 -12.21 -10.69 7.72
CA ASP A 94 -12.26 -11.35 6.42
C ASP A 94 -13.17 -10.57 5.46
N PHE A 95 -12.84 -10.62 4.17
CA PHE A 95 -13.48 -9.82 3.14
C PHE A 95 -13.34 -10.47 1.78
N GLU A 96 -14.23 -10.12 0.85
CA GLU A 96 -14.10 -10.51 -0.55
C GLU A 96 -14.26 -9.27 -1.44
N ILE A 97 -13.46 -9.23 -2.51
CA ILE A 97 -13.53 -8.24 -3.57
C ILE A 97 -13.95 -9.00 -4.84
N PRO A 98 -14.85 -8.47 -5.68
CA PRO A 98 -15.37 -9.14 -6.87
C PRO A 98 -14.33 -9.16 -8.03
N LEU A 99 -13.11 -9.59 -7.72
CA LEU A 99 -11.99 -9.75 -8.65
C LEU A 99 -11.40 -11.14 -8.49
N ARG A 100 -10.64 -11.58 -9.50
CA ARG A 100 -9.97 -12.89 -9.45
C ARG A 100 -8.84 -12.82 -8.42
N ARG A 101 -8.94 -13.64 -7.36
CA ARG A 101 -7.88 -13.75 -6.34
C ARG A 101 -6.61 -14.38 -6.93
N ASP A 102 -5.48 -13.76 -6.65
CA ASP A 102 -4.14 -14.24 -6.95
C ASP A 102 -3.14 -13.62 -5.97
N ASP A 103 -2.75 -14.39 -4.95
CA ASP A 103 -1.85 -13.89 -3.90
C ASP A 103 -0.39 -13.75 -4.37
N SER A 104 -0.03 -14.25 -5.58
CA SER A 104 1.32 -14.05 -6.15
C SER A 104 1.62 -12.58 -6.48
N VAL A 105 0.59 -11.73 -6.56
CA VAL A 105 0.77 -10.26 -6.71
C VAL A 105 1.27 -9.59 -5.44
N ILE A 106 1.22 -10.28 -4.29
CA ILE A 106 1.78 -9.76 -3.04
C ILE A 106 3.28 -10.01 -2.98
N GLU A 107 3.79 -11.05 -3.64
CA GLU A 107 5.20 -11.48 -3.55
C GLU A 107 6.18 -10.39 -3.99
N PHE A 108 7.39 -10.44 -3.41
CA PHE A 108 8.48 -9.54 -3.78
C PHE A 108 8.92 -9.75 -5.22
N ARG A 109 9.05 -8.65 -5.95
CA ARG A 109 9.55 -8.62 -7.32
C ARG A 109 10.32 -7.32 -7.60
N ALA A 110 11.28 -7.40 -8.52
CA ALA A 110 12.16 -6.28 -8.83
C ALA A 110 11.47 -5.11 -9.56
N ASP A 111 10.45 -5.42 -10.37
CA ASP A 111 9.61 -4.44 -11.08
C ASP A 111 8.91 -3.48 -10.10
N LYS A 112 8.49 -3.95 -8.93
CA LYS A 112 7.88 -3.12 -7.88
C LYS A 112 8.85 -2.08 -7.30
N MET A 113 10.12 -2.41 -7.19
CA MET A 113 11.15 -1.47 -6.72
C MET A 113 11.39 -0.39 -7.76
N GLU A 114 11.51 -0.78 -9.03
CA GLU A 114 11.66 0.15 -10.16
C GLU A 114 10.46 1.10 -10.25
N TYR A 115 9.24 0.56 -10.08
CA TYR A 115 8.00 1.34 -10.09
C TYR A 115 7.98 2.45 -9.02
N LEU A 116 8.49 2.17 -7.82
CA LEU A 116 8.58 3.16 -6.74
C LEU A 116 9.80 4.09 -6.84
N GLY A 117 10.71 3.83 -7.78
CA GLY A 117 11.98 4.55 -7.91
C GLY A 117 12.97 4.23 -6.79
N ILE A 118 12.86 3.04 -6.18
CA ILE A 118 13.76 2.59 -5.12
C ILE A 118 15.04 2.08 -5.78
N PRO A 119 16.24 2.62 -5.46
CA PRO A 119 17.47 2.16 -6.09
C PRO A 119 17.74 0.69 -5.75
N GLN A 120 17.98 -0.12 -6.77
CA GLN A 120 18.31 -1.53 -6.59
C GLN A 120 19.76 -1.67 -6.13
N PHE A 121 19.99 -1.57 -4.82
CA PHE A 121 21.25 -1.99 -4.23
C PHE A 121 21.28 -3.52 -4.11
N LEU A 122 22.46 -4.12 -3.87
CA LEU A 122 22.68 -5.58 -3.71
C LEU A 122 21.85 -6.26 -2.60
N GLN A 123 20.96 -5.52 -1.92
CA GLN A 123 20.03 -6.06 -0.95
C GLN A 123 18.93 -6.88 -1.65
N LYS A 124 18.73 -8.10 -1.16
CA LYS A 124 17.65 -8.98 -1.58
C LYS A 124 16.50 -8.84 -0.58
N GLY A 125 15.27 -8.71 -1.07
CA GLY A 125 14.07 -8.81 -0.26
C GLY A 125 13.40 -7.47 0.06
N CYS A 126 12.51 -7.47 1.04
CA CYS A 126 11.61 -6.36 1.31
C CYS A 126 12.21 -5.19 2.07
N ASP A 127 13.43 -5.32 2.60
CA ASP A 127 14.07 -4.34 3.50
C ASP A 127 14.07 -2.93 2.89
N LEU A 128 14.38 -2.83 1.59
CA LEU A 128 14.38 -1.56 0.85
C LEU A 128 13.01 -0.84 0.83
N PHE A 129 11.89 -1.57 0.88
CA PHE A 129 10.57 -0.95 0.97
C PHE A 129 10.32 -0.33 2.35
N PHE A 130 10.79 -0.97 3.40
CA PHE A 130 10.72 -0.42 4.76
C PHE A 130 11.62 0.81 4.90
N GLU A 131 12.82 0.76 4.35
CA GLU A 131 13.74 1.91 4.31
C GLU A 131 13.12 3.10 3.55
N ASN A 132 12.59 2.86 2.34
CA ASN A 132 11.89 3.89 1.56
C ASN A 132 10.72 4.51 2.35
N SER A 133 9.93 3.67 3.03
CA SER A 133 8.82 4.15 3.86
C SER A 133 9.30 4.93 5.09
N ALA A 134 10.42 4.54 5.70
CA ALA A 134 10.98 5.19 6.87
C ALA A 134 11.56 6.58 6.56
N MET A 135 11.95 6.85 5.31
CA MET A 135 12.37 8.19 4.88
C MET A 135 11.29 9.26 5.12
N LEU A 136 10.01 8.86 5.04
CA LEU A 136 8.88 9.75 5.36
C LEU A 136 8.94 10.29 6.81
N GLU A 137 9.56 9.55 7.73
CA GLU A 137 9.61 9.86 9.16
C GLU A 137 10.83 10.70 9.57
N LEU A 138 11.93 10.68 8.78
CA LEU A 138 13.16 11.43 9.11
C LEU A 138 13.00 12.95 8.97
N GLU A 139 11.98 13.38 8.24
CA GLU A 139 11.64 14.77 7.96
C GLU A 139 10.31 15.17 8.65
N ARG A 140 10.03 14.59 9.83
CA ARG A 140 8.87 14.91 10.68
C ARG A 140 9.24 15.80 11.86
#